data_AF-A0A7V1M4K8-F1
#
_entry.id   AF-A0A7V1M4K8-F1
#
_cell.length_a   1.000
_cell.length_b   1.000
_cell.length_c   1.000
_cell.angle_alpha   90.00
_cell.angle_beta   90.00
_cell.angle_gamma   90.00
#
_symmetry.space_group_name_H-M   'P 1'
#
loop_
_entity.id
_entity.type
_entity.pdbx_description
1 polymer ?
#
loop_
_entity_poly.entity_id
_entity_poly.type
_entity_poly.pdbx_seq_one_letter_code
_entity_poly.pdbx_strand_id
1 'polypeptide(L)'
;MSYQSTIKKLIGDKIVGSVLKRKSKVKNAVRALQNILHELGFDEELKWKKYGADGDYGSGTSKAVKDFAERNKISGNGENVTLAIAKKLLSRYEILDDLQHLYNAVKGNKIEKLLYRNSPHSVGVSALQSLLNELGFGKELKWEKYGADGVYGNGTTKAVKALAKKEGIPGDGRKINKTLAERIINKLEVFYGKDWAKDSSPNEINLGLSIRQSVENGRTRIYVSDGTLEGRFTSFKKGVYTFGGQKVTKFINANKSSLESIGLTNSAMNVMIAVSENEGNLDAVNTWDNSFMTFGMFQWTAGAGKDKGELPALLKKIKTANIDLFFEHYGQYGLDLINTNNVSGNFTLNGKKLSTPEDKEILRSYEWVFYFWKSGRDTLIKSIQIQHALSRLNRFYRTDKVKVNGHFISDLVTSEYGVGLLLDNHVNRPAYVKPCIEQAMNQTNLTSPQNWGTAEEQKLINAYLKIRETYGRYPMTDANKRAAVTKKYLDKGIISDKRGSFKYNV
;
A
#
# COMPACT_ATOMS: atom_id res chain seq x y z
N MET A 1 9.27 -8.96 -11.24
CA MET A 1 8.31 -10.01 -11.65
C MET A 1 8.28 -11.08 -10.57
N SER A 2 7.12 -11.33 -9.95
CA SER A 2 6.92 -12.46 -9.04
C SER A 2 7.09 -13.81 -9.77
N TYR A 3 7.28 -14.90 -9.02
CA TYR A 3 7.38 -16.23 -9.61
C TYR A 3 6.13 -16.60 -10.42
N GLN A 4 4.93 -16.31 -9.89
CA GLN A 4 3.67 -16.46 -10.63
C GLN A 4 3.64 -15.66 -11.94
N SER A 5 4.04 -14.38 -11.91
CA SER A 5 4.01 -13.52 -13.10
C SER A 5 4.93 -14.05 -14.21
N THR A 6 6.06 -14.66 -13.82
CA THR A 6 6.97 -15.31 -14.75
C THR A 6 6.30 -16.48 -15.45
N ILE A 7 5.65 -17.38 -14.72
CA ILE A 7 4.94 -18.53 -15.31
C ILE A 7 3.72 -18.08 -16.14
N LYS A 8 2.94 -17.09 -15.66
CA LYS A 8 1.80 -16.50 -16.38
C LYS A 8 2.25 -15.92 -17.74
N LYS A 9 3.39 -15.22 -17.77
CA LYS A 9 3.98 -14.70 -19.00
C LYS A 9 4.34 -15.83 -19.98
N LEU A 10 5.01 -16.89 -19.51
CA LEU A 10 5.36 -18.04 -20.38
C LEU A 10 4.12 -18.74 -20.97
N ILE A 11 3.03 -18.79 -20.20
CA ILE A 11 1.72 -19.29 -20.67
C ILE A 11 1.16 -18.37 -21.77
N GLY A 12 1.13 -17.05 -21.54
CA GLY A 12 0.63 -16.06 -22.50
C GLY A 12 1.42 -16.05 -23.80
N ASP A 13 2.75 -16.14 -23.70
CA ASP A 13 3.67 -16.21 -24.82
C ASP A 13 3.66 -17.60 -25.51
N LYS A 14 2.94 -18.59 -24.94
CA LYS A 14 2.84 -19.98 -25.43
C LYS A 14 4.19 -20.70 -25.56
N ILE A 15 5.16 -20.35 -24.71
CA ILE A 15 6.53 -20.91 -24.72
C ILE A 15 6.86 -21.78 -23.51
N VAL A 16 5.88 -22.13 -22.67
CA VAL A 16 6.10 -22.92 -21.43
C VAL A 16 6.94 -24.18 -21.68
N GLY A 17 6.53 -25.04 -22.60
CA GLY A 17 7.21 -26.33 -22.82
C GLY A 17 8.59 -26.22 -23.47
N SER A 18 8.86 -25.13 -24.19
CA SER A 18 10.19 -24.88 -24.77
C SER A 18 11.16 -24.24 -23.77
N VAL A 19 10.63 -23.53 -22.76
CA VAL A 19 11.40 -22.83 -21.72
C VAL A 19 11.58 -23.64 -20.45
N LEU A 20 10.53 -24.28 -19.93
CA LEU A 20 10.55 -25.03 -18.67
C LEU A 20 10.75 -26.52 -18.97
N LYS A 21 11.98 -26.88 -19.31
CA LYS A 21 12.39 -28.25 -19.63
C LYS A 21 13.79 -28.55 -19.14
N ARG A 22 14.16 -29.83 -19.06
CA ARG A 22 15.53 -30.23 -18.75
C ARG A 22 16.53 -29.54 -19.67
N LYS A 23 17.67 -29.17 -19.08
CA LYS A 23 18.77 -28.43 -19.74
C LYS A 23 18.36 -27.06 -20.30
N SER A 24 17.25 -26.48 -19.81
CA SER A 24 16.87 -25.10 -20.16
C SER A 24 18.01 -24.13 -19.85
N LYS A 25 18.19 -23.15 -20.74
CA LYS A 25 19.14 -22.05 -20.56
C LYS A 25 18.50 -20.84 -19.87
N VAL A 26 17.18 -20.86 -19.68
CA VAL A 26 16.41 -19.74 -19.10
C VAL A 26 16.32 -19.89 -17.59
N LYS A 27 17.45 -19.66 -16.91
CA LYS A 27 17.59 -19.91 -15.46
C LYS A 27 16.52 -19.23 -14.61
N ASN A 28 16.16 -17.98 -14.93
CA ASN A 28 15.15 -17.24 -14.15
C ASN A 28 13.75 -17.88 -14.22
N ALA A 29 13.37 -18.44 -15.37
CA ALA A 29 12.10 -19.16 -15.51
C ALA A 29 12.11 -20.46 -14.70
N VAL A 30 13.24 -21.17 -14.69
CA VAL A 30 13.42 -22.39 -13.91
C VAL A 30 13.39 -22.09 -12.41
N ARG A 31 14.02 -21.00 -11.95
CA ARG A 31 13.93 -20.55 -10.54
C ARG A 31 12.49 -20.25 -10.14
N ALA A 32 11.73 -19.57 -10.99
CA ALA A 32 10.32 -19.29 -10.72
C ALA A 32 9.51 -20.58 -10.53
N LEU A 33 9.73 -21.59 -11.40
CA LEU A 33 9.12 -22.91 -11.26
C LEU A 33 9.54 -23.61 -9.96
N GLN A 34 10.84 -23.62 -9.65
CA GLN A 34 11.40 -24.27 -8.46
C GLN A 34 10.85 -23.64 -7.17
N ASN A 35 10.75 -22.31 -7.09
CA ASN A 35 10.18 -21.63 -5.92
C ASN A 35 8.69 -21.95 -5.75
N ILE A 36 7.89 -21.97 -6.83
CA ILE A 36 6.48 -22.36 -6.70
C ILE A 36 6.35 -23.81 -6.23
N LEU A 37 7.14 -24.74 -6.78
CA LEU A 37 7.13 -26.14 -6.34
C LEU A 37 7.59 -26.29 -4.88
N HIS A 38 8.56 -25.49 -4.46
CA HIS A 38 8.97 -25.41 -3.06
C HIS A 38 7.79 -25.01 -2.18
N GLU A 39 7.14 -23.89 -2.47
CA GLU A 39 6.00 -23.41 -1.69
C GLU A 39 4.84 -24.43 -1.67
N LEU A 40 4.61 -25.13 -2.79
CA LEU A 40 3.66 -26.23 -2.88
C LEU A 40 4.09 -27.52 -2.13
N GLY A 41 5.25 -27.53 -1.47
CA GLY A 41 5.68 -28.59 -0.57
C GLY A 41 6.56 -29.69 -1.19
N PHE A 42 7.11 -29.50 -2.38
CA PHE A 42 7.92 -30.50 -3.10
C PHE A 42 9.43 -30.43 -2.78
N ASP A 43 9.77 -30.13 -1.51
CA ASP A 43 11.15 -29.87 -1.10
C ASP A 43 12.04 -31.11 -1.17
N GLU A 44 11.47 -32.28 -0.88
CA GLU A 44 12.17 -33.55 -0.98
C GLU A 44 12.59 -33.83 -2.42
N GLU A 45 11.65 -33.69 -3.36
CA GLU A 45 11.89 -33.92 -4.78
C GLU A 45 12.91 -32.92 -5.33
N LEU A 46 12.76 -31.65 -4.96
CA LEU A 46 13.69 -30.57 -5.32
C LEU A 46 15.06 -30.73 -4.67
N LYS A 47 15.18 -31.53 -3.60
CA LYS A 47 16.34 -31.55 -2.69
C LYS A 47 16.67 -30.14 -2.21
N TRP A 48 15.63 -29.41 -1.81
CA TRP A 48 15.65 -27.97 -1.59
C TRP A 48 16.73 -27.53 -0.60
N LYS A 49 16.90 -28.24 0.52
CA LYS A 49 17.93 -27.94 1.53
C LYS A 49 19.36 -27.89 0.95
N LYS A 50 19.63 -28.65 -0.11
CA LYS A 50 20.96 -28.73 -0.73
C LYS A 50 21.15 -27.72 -1.86
N TYR A 51 20.14 -27.52 -2.70
CA TYR A 51 20.28 -26.78 -3.95
C TYR A 51 19.45 -25.48 -4.03
N GLY A 52 18.38 -25.36 -3.25
CA GLY A 52 17.43 -24.26 -3.35
C GLY A 52 16.88 -24.10 -4.79
N ALA A 53 16.54 -22.86 -5.15
CA ALA A 53 16.23 -22.48 -6.53
C ALA A 53 17.51 -22.10 -7.30
N ASP A 54 18.29 -23.10 -7.70
CA ASP A 54 19.54 -22.92 -8.44
C ASP A 54 19.34 -22.41 -9.89
N GLY A 55 18.15 -22.61 -10.46
CA GLY A 55 17.80 -22.26 -11.84
C GLY A 55 18.22 -23.32 -12.86
N ASP A 56 18.68 -24.48 -12.41
CA ASP A 56 19.03 -25.60 -13.26
C ASP A 56 17.89 -26.62 -13.25
N TYR A 57 17.29 -26.88 -14.42
CA TYR A 57 16.25 -27.91 -14.57
C TYR A 57 16.92 -29.29 -14.62
N GLY A 58 17.38 -29.73 -13.44
CA GLY A 58 18.05 -31.00 -13.20
C GLY A 58 17.08 -32.10 -12.75
N SER A 59 17.65 -33.20 -12.25
CA SER A 59 16.87 -34.37 -11.81
C SER A 59 15.90 -34.05 -10.67
N GLY A 60 16.24 -33.10 -9.78
CA GLY A 60 15.37 -32.69 -8.68
C GLY A 60 14.11 -31.98 -9.19
N THR A 61 14.29 -30.96 -10.04
CA THR A 61 13.16 -30.28 -10.70
C THR A 61 12.32 -31.25 -11.54
N SER A 62 12.95 -32.18 -12.27
CA SER A 62 12.21 -33.21 -13.01
C SER A 62 11.36 -34.09 -12.11
N LYS A 63 11.91 -34.56 -10.98
CA LYS A 63 11.16 -35.37 -10.01
C LYS A 63 9.99 -34.58 -9.42
N ALA A 64 10.21 -33.32 -9.05
CA ALA A 64 9.19 -32.45 -8.46
C ALA A 64 8.04 -32.15 -9.44
N VAL A 65 8.36 -31.88 -10.71
CA VAL A 65 7.34 -31.66 -11.75
C VAL A 65 6.55 -32.94 -12.04
N LYS A 66 7.22 -34.10 -12.07
CA LYS A 66 6.55 -35.39 -12.24
C LYS A 66 5.59 -35.67 -11.09
N ASP A 67 6.04 -35.58 -9.84
CA ASP A 67 5.21 -35.83 -8.66
C ASP A 67 4.04 -34.83 -8.57
N PHE A 68 4.29 -33.54 -8.85
CA PHE A 68 3.23 -32.54 -8.94
C PHE A 68 2.17 -32.92 -9.97
N ALA A 69 2.57 -33.35 -11.17
CA ALA A 69 1.66 -33.75 -12.24
C ALA A 69 0.84 -34.99 -11.84
N GLU A 70 1.49 -36.01 -11.27
CA GLU A 70 0.84 -37.25 -10.81
C GLU A 70 -0.20 -36.95 -9.72
N ARG A 71 0.16 -36.21 -8.68
CA ARG A 71 -0.76 -35.79 -7.60
C ARG A 71 -1.96 -35.01 -8.14
N ASN A 72 -1.74 -34.17 -9.14
CA ASN A 72 -2.78 -33.36 -9.76
C ASN A 72 -3.50 -34.06 -10.92
N LYS A 73 -3.26 -35.36 -11.13
CA LYS A 73 -3.91 -36.18 -12.16
C LYS A 73 -3.73 -35.65 -13.59
N ILE A 74 -2.54 -35.09 -13.85
CA ILE A 74 -2.13 -34.61 -15.17
C ILE A 74 -1.01 -35.51 -15.68
N SER A 75 -1.07 -35.90 -16.95
CA SER A 75 0.02 -36.66 -17.57
C SER A 75 1.28 -35.78 -17.68
N GLY A 76 2.40 -36.27 -17.15
CA GLY A 76 3.68 -35.59 -17.19
C GLY A 76 4.82 -36.53 -16.80
N ASN A 77 5.92 -36.48 -17.54
CA ASN A 77 7.11 -37.30 -17.27
C ASN A 77 8.21 -36.56 -16.50
N GLY A 78 8.00 -35.28 -16.17
CA GLY A 78 8.97 -34.43 -15.47
C GLY A 78 10.09 -33.87 -16.35
N GLU A 79 10.14 -34.18 -17.65
CA GLU A 79 11.19 -33.69 -18.54
C GLU A 79 10.89 -32.27 -19.05
N ASN A 80 9.61 -31.89 -19.06
CA ASN A 80 9.14 -30.54 -19.32
C ASN A 80 7.87 -30.20 -18.52
N VAL A 81 7.55 -28.91 -18.45
CA VAL A 81 6.26 -28.42 -17.96
C VAL A 81 5.36 -28.16 -19.15
N THR A 82 4.29 -28.94 -19.28
CA THR A 82 3.26 -28.70 -20.31
C THR A 82 2.37 -27.52 -19.92
N LEU A 83 1.61 -26.99 -20.89
CA LEU A 83 0.64 -25.93 -20.62
C LEU A 83 -0.39 -26.35 -19.53
N ALA A 84 -0.82 -27.62 -19.54
CA ALA A 84 -1.74 -28.15 -18.55
C ALA A 84 -1.11 -28.15 -17.14
N ILE A 85 0.14 -28.62 -17.02
CA ILE A 85 0.88 -28.62 -15.75
C ILE A 85 1.05 -27.18 -15.24
N ALA A 86 1.48 -26.25 -16.10
CA ALA A 86 1.69 -24.86 -15.70
C ALA A 86 0.42 -24.16 -15.22
N LYS A 87 -0.72 -24.36 -15.89
CA LYS A 87 -2.02 -23.83 -15.45
C LYS A 87 -2.44 -24.40 -14.10
N LYS A 88 -2.28 -25.71 -13.92
CA LYS A 88 -2.65 -26.37 -12.66
C LYS A 88 -1.74 -25.95 -11.51
N LEU A 89 -0.45 -25.80 -11.77
CA LEU A 89 0.54 -25.31 -10.82
C LEU A 89 0.16 -23.92 -10.30
N LEU A 90 -0.21 -23.00 -11.18
CA LEU A 90 -0.71 -21.69 -10.78
C LEU A 90 -2.01 -21.79 -9.97
N SER A 91 -2.99 -22.60 -10.40
CA SER A 91 -4.25 -22.72 -9.64
C SER A 91 -4.07 -23.31 -8.24
N ARG A 92 -3.12 -24.24 -8.06
CA ARG A 92 -2.80 -24.83 -6.75
C ARG A 92 -2.09 -23.81 -5.87
N TYR A 93 -1.19 -23.06 -6.46
CA TYR A 93 -0.47 -22.02 -5.77
C TYR A 93 -1.39 -20.86 -5.32
N GLU A 94 -2.39 -20.49 -6.13
CA GLU A 94 -3.37 -19.44 -5.79
C GLU A 94 -4.28 -19.79 -4.59
N ILE A 95 -4.49 -21.07 -4.28
CA ILE A 95 -5.35 -21.51 -3.15
C ILE A 95 -4.55 -22.06 -1.96
N LEU A 96 -3.21 -22.07 -2.04
CA LEU A 96 -2.34 -22.64 -1.00
C LEU A 96 -2.51 -21.90 0.34
N ASP A 97 -2.49 -20.57 0.30
CA ASP A 97 -2.64 -19.72 1.49
C ASP A 97 -3.98 -19.95 2.18
N ASP A 98 -5.06 -20.11 1.40
CA ASP A 98 -6.40 -20.40 1.92
C ASP A 98 -6.43 -21.76 2.65
N LEU A 99 -5.78 -22.77 2.06
CA LEU A 99 -5.67 -24.11 2.65
C LEU A 99 -4.84 -24.09 3.95
N GLN A 100 -3.70 -23.39 3.94
CA GLN A 100 -2.86 -23.20 5.12
C GLN A 100 -3.59 -22.41 6.22
N HIS A 101 -4.40 -21.41 5.86
CA HIS A 101 -5.21 -20.65 6.81
C HIS A 101 -6.20 -21.55 7.56
N LEU A 102 -6.89 -22.44 6.83
CA LEU A 102 -7.80 -23.40 7.43
C LEU A 102 -7.05 -24.42 8.31
N TYR A 103 -5.91 -24.93 7.83
CA TYR A 103 -5.05 -25.84 8.59
C TYR A 103 -4.60 -25.23 9.92
N ASN A 104 -4.14 -23.98 9.91
CA ASN A 104 -3.73 -23.25 11.11
C ASN A 104 -4.88 -23.06 12.10
N ALA A 105 -6.08 -22.75 11.60
CA ALA A 105 -7.26 -22.62 12.44
C ALA A 105 -7.67 -23.95 13.09
N VAL A 106 -7.53 -25.09 12.40
CA VAL A 106 -7.73 -26.43 12.97
C VAL A 106 -6.68 -26.72 14.04
N LYS A 107 -5.40 -26.53 13.73
CA LYS A 107 -4.27 -26.77 14.64
C LYS A 107 -4.36 -25.92 15.91
N GLY A 108 -4.78 -24.67 15.78
CA GLY A 108 -5.00 -23.76 16.90
C GLY A 108 -6.32 -23.92 17.65
N ASN A 109 -7.17 -24.89 17.27
CA ASN A 109 -8.51 -25.08 17.80
C ASN A 109 -9.39 -23.81 17.77
N LYS A 110 -9.25 -22.99 16.71
CA LYS A 110 -9.94 -21.70 16.53
C LYS A 110 -11.12 -21.78 15.55
N ILE A 111 -11.25 -22.85 14.76
CA ILE A 111 -12.25 -23.02 13.69
C ILE A 111 -13.64 -22.53 14.09
N GLU A 112 -14.13 -23.04 15.21
CA GLU A 112 -15.49 -22.80 15.66
C GLU A 112 -15.76 -21.36 16.11
N LYS A 113 -14.70 -20.62 16.47
CA LYS A 113 -14.76 -19.20 16.84
C LYS A 113 -14.57 -18.28 15.63
N LEU A 114 -14.02 -18.79 14.53
CA LEU A 114 -13.67 -18.00 13.35
C LEU A 114 -14.67 -18.17 12.21
N LEU A 115 -15.25 -19.36 12.05
CA LEU A 115 -15.97 -19.75 10.83
C LEU A 115 -17.42 -20.12 11.14
N TYR A 116 -18.25 -19.08 11.24
CA TYR A 116 -19.68 -19.18 11.49
C TYR A 116 -20.45 -18.10 10.73
N ARG A 117 -21.77 -18.28 10.59
CA ARG A 117 -22.67 -17.36 9.90
C ARG A 117 -22.62 -15.99 10.56
N ASN A 118 -22.42 -14.95 9.75
CA ASN A 118 -22.16 -13.58 10.20
C ASN A 118 -20.86 -13.40 11.00
N SER A 119 -19.88 -14.29 10.82
CA SER A 119 -18.56 -14.11 11.41
C SER A 119 -17.93 -12.79 10.93
N PRO A 120 -17.29 -12.03 11.84
CA PRO A 120 -16.53 -10.83 11.47
C PRO A 120 -15.18 -11.17 10.81
N HIS A 121 -14.77 -12.44 10.79
CA HIS A 121 -13.46 -12.89 10.30
C HIS A 121 -13.45 -13.11 8.78
N SER A 122 -13.53 -12.03 8.01
CA SER A 122 -13.69 -12.09 6.55
C SER A 122 -12.61 -12.88 5.83
N VAL A 123 -11.34 -12.78 6.24
CA VAL A 123 -10.22 -13.52 5.62
C VAL A 123 -10.40 -15.03 5.74
N GLY A 124 -10.70 -15.53 6.94
CA GLY A 124 -10.94 -16.96 7.14
C GLY A 124 -12.19 -17.46 6.42
N VAL A 125 -13.20 -16.60 6.30
CA VAL A 125 -14.41 -16.91 5.52
C VAL A 125 -14.12 -16.96 4.02
N SER A 126 -13.37 -16.01 3.47
CA SER A 126 -12.94 -16.02 2.07
C SER A 126 -12.12 -17.28 1.77
N ALA A 127 -11.17 -17.62 2.63
CA ALA A 127 -10.40 -18.84 2.51
C ALA A 127 -11.29 -20.09 2.47
N LEU A 128 -12.24 -20.20 3.42
CA LEU A 128 -13.22 -21.29 3.42
C LEU A 128 -14.03 -21.33 2.10
N GLN A 129 -14.49 -20.19 1.59
CA GLN A 129 -15.26 -20.11 0.35
C GLN A 129 -14.45 -20.57 -0.87
N SER A 130 -13.19 -20.15 -1.01
CA SER A 130 -12.28 -20.61 -2.06
C SER A 130 -12.10 -22.12 -2.04
N LEU A 131 -11.85 -22.70 -0.87
CA LEU A 131 -11.66 -24.15 -0.70
C LEU A 131 -12.96 -24.92 -1.00
N LEU A 132 -14.11 -24.40 -0.57
CA LEU A 132 -15.41 -25.00 -0.91
C LEU A 132 -15.68 -24.95 -2.41
N ASN A 133 -15.33 -23.87 -3.09
CA ASN A 133 -15.44 -23.77 -4.53
C ASN A 133 -14.54 -24.78 -5.25
N GLU A 134 -13.28 -24.91 -4.82
CA GLU A 134 -12.35 -25.92 -5.34
C GLU A 134 -12.89 -27.35 -5.16
N LEU A 135 -13.62 -27.61 -4.07
CA LEU A 135 -14.28 -28.89 -3.81
C LEU A 135 -15.60 -29.09 -4.58
N GLY A 136 -15.98 -28.14 -5.42
CA GLY A 136 -17.14 -28.22 -6.33
C GLY A 136 -18.43 -27.63 -5.79
N PHE A 137 -18.39 -26.84 -4.71
CA PHE A 137 -19.58 -26.20 -4.11
C PHE A 137 -19.81 -24.76 -4.58
N GLY A 138 -19.27 -24.40 -5.75
CA GLY A 138 -19.41 -23.07 -6.34
C GLY A 138 -20.87 -22.68 -6.62
N LYS A 139 -21.74 -23.64 -6.95
CA LYS A 139 -23.17 -23.41 -7.20
C LYS A 139 -23.88 -22.96 -5.92
N GLU A 140 -23.61 -23.60 -4.79
CA GLU A 140 -24.14 -23.25 -3.49
C GLU A 140 -23.64 -21.88 -3.02
N LEU A 141 -22.34 -21.60 -3.25
CA LEU A 141 -21.71 -20.31 -2.98
C LEU A 141 -22.25 -19.18 -3.86
N LYS A 142 -22.85 -19.51 -5.02
CA LYS A 142 -23.12 -18.57 -6.11
C LYS A 142 -21.83 -17.87 -6.55
N TRP A 143 -20.79 -18.68 -6.77
CA TRP A 143 -19.42 -18.25 -7.02
C TRP A 143 -19.29 -17.24 -8.16
N GLU A 144 -19.96 -17.46 -9.29
CA GLU A 144 -19.96 -16.52 -10.43
C GLU A 144 -20.40 -15.10 -10.06
N LYS A 145 -21.26 -14.97 -9.04
CA LYS A 145 -21.78 -13.67 -8.60
C LYS A 145 -20.94 -13.03 -7.49
N TYR A 146 -20.46 -13.83 -6.55
CA TYR A 146 -19.88 -13.32 -5.30
C TYR A 146 -18.42 -13.70 -5.07
N GLY A 147 -17.91 -14.75 -5.71
CA GLY A 147 -16.60 -15.31 -5.42
C GLY A 147 -16.42 -15.63 -3.93
N ALA A 148 -15.20 -15.42 -3.43
CA ALA A 148 -14.85 -15.48 -2.01
C ALA A 148 -15.03 -14.10 -1.34
N ASP A 149 -16.27 -13.64 -1.20
CA ASP A 149 -16.64 -12.31 -0.67
C ASP A 149 -16.33 -12.10 0.84
N GLY A 150 -15.90 -13.14 1.56
CA GLY A 150 -15.58 -13.06 2.98
C GLY A 150 -16.81 -12.92 3.87
N VAL A 151 -18.02 -13.07 3.31
CA VAL A 151 -19.28 -12.99 4.04
C VAL A 151 -19.84 -14.39 4.23
N TYR A 152 -19.90 -14.84 5.49
CA TYR A 152 -20.52 -16.12 5.81
C TYR A 152 -22.04 -15.95 5.83
N GLY A 153 -22.62 -15.81 4.63
CA GLY A 153 -24.04 -15.59 4.42
C GLY A 153 -24.77 -16.86 3.98
N ASN A 154 -25.85 -16.68 3.22
CA ASN A 154 -26.69 -17.79 2.78
C ASN A 154 -25.98 -18.73 1.79
N GLY A 155 -25.08 -18.22 0.94
CA GLY A 155 -24.30 -19.04 0.01
C GLY A 155 -23.35 -19.97 0.75
N THR A 156 -22.50 -19.41 1.62
CA THR A 156 -21.58 -20.17 2.48
C THR A 156 -22.32 -21.16 3.37
N THR A 157 -23.46 -20.77 3.96
CA THR A 157 -24.30 -21.70 4.75
C THR A 157 -24.75 -22.90 3.94
N LYS A 158 -25.20 -22.68 2.70
CA LYS A 158 -25.62 -23.78 1.79
C LYS A 158 -24.44 -24.65 1.40
N ALA A 159 -23.30 -24.07 1.07
CA ALA A 159 -22.10 -24.80 0.65
C ALA A 159 -21.56 -25.69 1.79
N VAL A 160 -21.46 -25.15 3.01
CA VAL A 160 -21.03 -25.91 4.19
C VAL A 160 -22.03 -27.02 4.52
N LYS A 161 -23.35 -26.76 4.44
CA LYS A 161 -24.38 -27.78 4.63
C LYS A 161 -24.30 -28.88 3.56
N ALA A 162 -24.06 -28.51 2.30
CA ALA A 162 -23.95 -29.46 1.20
C ALA A 162 -22.70 -30.34 1.35
N LEU A 163 -21.57 -29.76 1.73
CA LEU A 163 -20.37 -30.52 2.06
C LEU A 163 -20.62 -31.45 3.25
N ALA A 164 -21.17 -30.93 4.36
CA ALA A 164 -21.49 -31.74 5.54
C ALA A 164 -22.35 -32.96 5.18
N LYS A 165 -23.41 -32.75 4.39
CA LYS A 165 -24.27 -33.82 3.87
C LYS A 165 -23.50 -34.82 2.99
N LYS A 166 -22.66 -34.33 2.06
CA LYS A 166 -21.86 -35.16 1.16
C LYS A 166 -20.87 -36.05 1.93
N GLU A 167 -20.34 -35.53 3.03
CA GLU A 167 -19.36 -36.22 3.87
C GLU A 167 -19.97 -37.02 5.02
N GLY A 168 -21.31 -37.06 5.15
CA GLY A 168 -22.00 -37.76 6.24
C GLY A 168 -21.77 -37.14 7.62
N ILE A 169 -21.38 -35.86 7.69
CA ILE A 169 -21.10 -35.14 8.93
C ILE A 169 -22.34 -34.32 9.32
N PRO A 170 -22.89 -34.45 10.54
CA PRO A 170 -23.99 -33.62 10.99
C PRO A 170 -23.62 -32.13 11.00
N GLY A 171 -24.47 -31.29 10.42
CA GLY A 171 -24.27 -29.84 10.41
C GLY A 171 -25.39 -29.10 9.68
N ASP A 172 -25.83 -27.99 10.25
CA ASP A 172 -26.85 -27.12 9.66
C ASP A 172 -26.27 -26.09 8.66
N GLY A 173 -24.93 -26.07 8.53
CA GLY A 173 -24.17 -25.16 7.68
C GLY A 173 -23.92 -23.79 8.27
N ARG A 174 -24.50 -23.44 9.43
CA ARG A 174 -24.34 -22.11 10.05
C ARG A 174 -22.99 -21.94 10.71
N LYS A 175 -22.24 -23.01 10.91
CA LYS A 175 -20.90 -23.03 11.47
C LYS A 175 -20.18 -24.27 10.95
N ILE A 176 -18.88 -24.17 10.74
CA ILE A 176 -18.04 -25.34 10.46
C ILE A 176 -17.44 -25.84 11.78
N ASN A 177 -17.46 -27.16 11.98
CA ASN A 177 -16.81 -27.81 13.11
C ASN A 177 -15.42 -28.32 12.70
N LYS A 178 -14.62 -28.72 13.69
CA LYS A 178 -13.25 -29.20 13.46
C LYS A 178 -13.20 -30.37 12.47
N THR A 179 -14.08 -31.36 12.62
CA THR A 179 -14.15 -32.55 11.76
C THR A 179 -14.40 -32.21 10.29
N LEU A 180 -15.30 -31.27 10.02
CA LEU A 180 -15.61 -30.84 8.66
C LEU A 180 -14.46 -30.02 8.06
N ALA A 181 -13.78 -29.18 8.87
CA ALA A 181 -12.59 -28.46 8.43
C ALA A 181 -11.42 -29.40 8.10
N GLU A 182 -11.15 -30.40 8.94
CA GLU A 182 -10.18 -31.47 8.67
C GLU A 182 -10.53 -32.22 7.39
N ARG A 183 -11.82 -32.47 7.13
CA ARG A 183 -12.26 -33.13 5.90
C ARG A 183 -11.96 -32.31 4.64
N ILE A 184 -12.08 -30.97 4.70
CA ILE A 184 -11.68 -30.08 3.60
C ILE A 184 -10.18 -30.21 3.35
N ILE A 185 -9.38 -30.11 4.41
CA ILE A 185 -7.92 -30.20 4.34
C ILE A 185 -7.49 -31.52 3.71
N ASN A 186 -7.96 -32.65 4.23
CA ASN A 186 -7.58 -33.98 3.78
C ASN A 186 -7.91 -34.23 2.28
N LYS A 187 -8.96 -33.58 1.75
CA LYS A 187 -9.31 -33.70 0.33
C LYS A 187 -8.42 -32.87 -0.59
N LEU A 188 -7.80 -31.81 -0.07
CA LEU A 188 -7.02 -30.87 -0.85
C LEU A 188 -5.52 -31.09 -0.69
N GLU A 189 -5.04 -31.49 0.49
CA GLU A 189 -3.62 -31.70 0.77
C GLU A 189 -2.97 -32.75 -0.14
N VAL A 190 -3.76 -33.73 -0.61
CA VAL A 190 -3.29 -34.79 -1.52
C VAL A 190 -2.74 -34.25 -2.84
N PHE A 191 -3.07 -33.01 -3.21
CA PHE A 191 -2.59 -32.35 -4.43
C PHE A 191 -1.25 -31.63 -4.26
N TYR A 192 -0.71 -31.58 -3.05
CA TYR A 192 0.51 -30.87 -2.69
C TYR A 192 1.61 -31.84 -2.26
N GLY A 193 2.86 -31.36 -2.22
CA GLY A 193 3.98 -32.11 -1.67
C GLY A 193 3.90 -32.17 -0.14
N LYS A 194 4.63 -33.08 0.49
CA LYS A 194 4.50 -33.38 1.93
C LYS A 194 4.72 -32.16 2.85
N ASP A 195 5.52 -31.20 2.40
CA ASP A 195 5.91 -30.02 3.17
C ASP A 195 5.01 -28.81 2.85
N TRP A 196 3.82 -29.01 2.27
CA TRP A 196 2.91 -27.93 1.87
C TRP A 196 2.44 -27.07 3.05
N ALA A 197 2.39 -27.65 4.24
CA ALA A 197 2.03 -26.98 5.48
C ALA A 197 3.27 -26.49 6.26
N LYS A 198 4.46 -26.39 5.66
CA LYS A 198 5.58 -25.71 6.32
C LYS A 198 5.22 -24.25 6.62
N ASP A 199 5.72 -23.73 7.73
CA ASP A 199 5.34 -22.43 8.32
C ASP A 199 3.89 -22.31 8.88
N SER A 200 3.16 -23.43 9.01
CA SER A 200 1.80 -23.50 9.59
C SER A 200 1.74 -23.63 11.14
N SER A 201 2.59 -22.90 11.86
CA SER A 201 2.41 -22.77 13.32
C SER A 201 1.13 -21.98 13.60
N PRO A 202 0.39 -22.22 14.72
CA PRO A 202 -0.79 -21.44 15.09
C PRO A 202 -0.37 -20.04 15.57
N ASN A 203 0.29 -19.28 14.71
CA ASN A 203 0.44 -17.85 14.86
C ASN A 203 -0.88 -17.23 14.41
N GLU A 204 -1.49 -16.46 15.30
CA GLU A 204 -2.50 -15.46 14.96
C GLU A 204 -2.13 -14.80 13.63
N ILE A 205 -3.04 -14.83 12.64
CA ILE A 205 -2.92 -14.26 11.29
C ILE A 205 -1.61 -13.50 11.12
N ASN A 206 -0.54 -14.25 10.81
CA ASN A 206 0.79 -13.68 10.82
C ASN A 206 1.18 -13.49 9.37
N LEU A 207 1.13 -12.23 8.92
CA LEU A 207 1.65 -11.78 7.62
C LEU A 207 3.20 -11.87 7.57
N GLY A 208 3.79 -12.85 8.25
CA GLY A 208 5.21 -12.87 8.60
C GLY A 208 5.63 -11.76 9.57
N LEU A 209 4.69 -11.06 10.22
CA LEU A 209 4.95 -9.93 11.11
C LEU A 209 5.01 -10.32 12.60
N SER A 210 6.19 -10.36 13.20
CA SER A 210 6.30 -10.43 14.65
C SER A 210 5.92 -9.09 15.29
N ILE A 211 4.95 -9.11 16.21
CA ILE A 211 4.52 -7.92 16.97
C ILE A 211 4.91 -8.12 18.43
N ARG A 212 5.64 -7.17 19.00
CA ARG A 212 5.99 -7.16 20.42
C ARG A 212 5.75 -5.78 21.02
N GLN A 213 5.45 -5.75 22.31
CA GLN A 213 5.21 -4.53 23.06
C GLN A 213 6.26 -4.37 24.17
N SER A 214 6.72 -3.14 24.39
CA SER A 214 7.54 -2.78 25.56
C SER A 214 7.07 -1.46 26.15
N VAL A 215 7.50 -1.15 27.37
CA VAL A 215 7.32 0.17 27.96
C VAL A 215 8.68 0.85 28.04
N GLU A 216 8.79 2.02 27.42
CA GLU A 216 10.03 2.82 27.37
C GLU A 216 9.72 4.27 27.75
N ASN A 217 10.37 4.75 28.81
CA ASN A 217 10.18 6.11 29.35
C ASN A 217 8.70 6.43 29.60
N GLY A 218 8.00 5.49 30.24
CA GLY A 218 6.56 5.61 30.55
C GLY A 218 5.63 5.58 29.35
N ARG A 219 6.11 5.25 28.15
CA ARG A 219 5.29 5.12 26.93
C ARG A 219 5.32 3.70 26.42
N THR A 220 4.14 3.17 26.10
CA THR A 220 4.01 1.91 25.40
C THR A 220 4.55 2.02 23.98
N ARG A 221 5.48 1.13 23.63
CA ARG A 221 6.05 0.99 22.29
C ARG A 221 5.59 -0.31 21.69
N ILE A 222 5.21 -0.23 20.42
CA ILE A 222 4.85 -1.39 19.60
C ILE A 222 5.96 -1.56 18.58
N TYR A 223 6.48 -2.77 18.49
CA TYR A 223 7.47 -3.17 17.51
C TYR A 223 6.82 -4.17 16.58
N VAL A 224 6.94 -3.93 15.28
CA VAL A 224 6.40 -4.79 14.23
C VAL A 224 7.55 -5.11 13.30
N SER A 225 7.79 -6.38 13.01
CA SER A 225 8.92 -6.82 12.17
C SER A 225 8.51 -7.91 11.21
N ASP A 226 8.91 -7.80 9.95
CA ASP A 226 8.76 -8.86 8.94
C ASP A 226 9.93 -9.85 8.89
N GLY A 227 10.78 -9.84 9.93
CA GLY A 227 12.02 -10.61 9.98
C GLY A 227 13.21 -9.95 9.27
N THR A 228 12.98 -8.96 8.39
CA THR A 228 14.03 -8.20 7.71
C THR A 228 14.14 -6.78 8.28
N LEU A 229 13.00 -6.16 8.58
CA LEU A 229 12.90 -4.79 9.03
C LEU A 229 11.96 -4.71 10.24
N GLU A 230 12.41 -4.06 11.31
CA GLU A 230 11.58 -3.79 12.49
C GLU A 230 11.23 -2.30 12.57
N GLY A 231 9.93 -2.00 12.63
CA GLY A 231 9.39 -0.68 12.90
C GLY A 231 9.08 -0.50 14.38
N ARG A 232 9.42 0.67 14.92
CA ARG A 232 9.09 1.08 16.30
C ARG A 232 8.04 2.19 16.28
N PHE A 233 6.93 1.94 16.95
CA PHE A 233 5.77 2.83 17.01
C PHE A 233 5.41 3.15 18.47
N THR A 234 4.77 4.29 18.69
CA THR A 234 4.34 4.74 20.02
C THR A 234 2.84 4.61 20.12
N SER A 235 2.34 3.85 21.09
CA SER A 235 0.89 3.79 21.35
C SER A 235 0.40 5.13 21.87
N PHE A 236 -0.73 5.57 21.34
CA PHE A 236 -1.40 6.78 21.79
C PHE A 236 -2.89 6.70 21.46
N LYS A 237 -3.73 6.95 22.46
CA LYS A 237 -5.20 6.84 22.34
C LYS A 237 -5.61 5.52 21.68
N LYS A 238 -6.27 5.59 20.51
CA LYS A 238 -6.85 4.45 19.78
C LYS A 238 -5.88 3.75 18.81
N GLY A 239 -4.65 4.25 18.67
CA GLY A 239 -3.72 3.71 17.68
C GLY A 239 -2.27 3.95 18.04
N VAL A 240 -1.43 4.07 17.02
CA VAL A 240 0.00 4.28 17.18
C VAL A 240 0.49 5.40 16.24
N TYR A 241 1.68 5.91 16.51
CA TYR A 241 2.35 6.83 15.60
C TYR A 241 3.86 6.61 15.58
N THR A 242 4.47 7.07 14.49
CA THR A 242 5.91 7.29 14.36
C THR A 242 6.16 8.56 13.57
N PHE A 243 7.14 9.34 14.01
CA PHE A 243 7.60 10.51 13.26
C PHE A 243 8.41 10.13 12.02
N GLY A 244 8.74 8.85 11.84
CA GLY A 244 9.59 8.39 10.75
C GLY A 244 11.05 8.84 10.90
N GLY A 245 11.92 8.29 10.04
CA GLY A 245 13.34 8.67 9.95
C GLY A 245 13.78 9.14 8.57
N GLN A 246 12.92 9.05 7.55
CA GLN A 246 13.22 9.39 6.16
C GLN A 246 12.96 10.88 5.90
N LYS A 247 13.96 11.71 6.23
CA LYS A 247 13.90 13.16 6.00
C LYS A 247 13.87 13.51 4.51
N VAL A 248 12.97 14.41 4.14
CA VAL A 248 12.82 14.92 2.76
C VAL A 248 14.10 15.57 2.26
N THR A 249 14.70 16.45 3.07
CA THR A 249 15.94 17.16 2.71
C THR A 249 17.09 16.21 2.40
N LYS A 250 17.29 15.19 3.25
CA LYS A 250 18.31 14.15 3.04
C LYS A 250 18.04 13.36 1.76
N PHE A 251 16.78 13.01 1.51
CA PHE A 251 16.40 12.25 0.32
C PHE A 251 16.61 13.04 -0.97
N ILE A 252 16.14 14.29 -1.04
CA ILE A 252 16.31 15.15 -2.22
C ILE A 252 17.78 15.33 -2.55
N ASN A 253 18.61 15.68 -1.56
CA ASN A 253 20.04 15.88 -1.77
C ASN A 253 20.75 14.63 -2.31
N ALA A 254 20.30 13.44 -1.91
CA ALA A 254 20.89 12.17 -2.34
C ALA A 254 20.33 11.64 -3.68
N ASN A 255 19.18 12.14 -4.17
CA ASN A 255 18.45 11.57 -5.30
C ASN A 255 18.07 12.61 -6.36
N LYS A 256 18.80 13.73 -6.42
CA LYS A 256 18.52 14.88 -7.27
C LYS A 256 18.28 14.51 -8.73
N SER A 257 19.20 13.77 -9.35
CA SER A 257 19.09 13.35 -10.76
C SER A 257 17.89 12.44 -11.02
N SER A 258 17.54 11.57 -10.07
CA SER A 258 16.34 10.73 -10.18
C SER A 258 15.06 11.57 -10.09
N LEU A 259 15.03 12.59 -9.24
CA LEU A 259 13.90 13.53 -9.14
C LEU A 259 13.77 14.39 -10.41
N GLU A 260 14.89 14.84 -10.99
CA GLU A 260 14.89 15.54 -12.28
C GLU A 260 14.32 14.67 -13.40
N SER A 261 14.66 13.38 -13.44
CA SER A 261 14.17 12.44 -14.44
C SER A 261 12.64 12.24 -14.41
N ILE A 262 11.99 12.50 -13.27
CA ILE A 262 10.52 12.46 -13.13
C ILE A 262 9.87 13.85 -13.22
N GLY A 263 10.61 14.84 -13.72
CA GLY A 263 10.12 16.18 -14.06
C GLY A 263 10.23 17.23 -12.95
N LEU A 264 10.92 16.95 -11.84
CA LEU A 264 11.14 17.95 -10.80
C LEU A 264 12.32 18.85 -11.16
N THR A 265 12.09 20.16 -11.15
CA THR A 265 13.14 21.15 -11.37
C THR A 265 13.93 21.42 -10.09
N ASN A 266 15.13 22.00 -10.23
CA ASN A 266 15.94 22.46 -9.11
C ASN A 266 15.20 23.36 -8.15
N SER A 267 14.49 24.36 -8.67
CA SER A 267 13.76 25.29 -7.82
C SER A 267 12.54 24.65 -7.12
N ALA A 268 11.90 23.67 -7.75
CA ALA A 268 10.84 22.91 -7.09
C ALA A 268 11.40 22.06 -5.93
N MET A 269 12.56 21.42 -6.14
CA MET A 269 13.25 20.69 -5.09
C MET A 269 13.70 21.60 -3.94
N ASN A 270 14.23 22.80 -4.23
CA ASN A 270 14.60 23.78 -3.21
C ASN A 270 13.41 24.23 -2.36
N VAL A 271 12.26 24.53 -3.00
CA VAL A 271 11.02 24.83 -2.29
C VAL A 271 10.58 23.68 -1.39
N MET A 272 10.65 22.44 -1.89
CA MET A 272 10.28 21.27 -1.09
C MET A 272 11.22 21.05 0.11
N ILE A 273 12.52 21.28 -0.06
CA ILE A 273 13.50 21.26 1.04
C ILE A 273 13.05 22.22 2.15
N ALA A 274 12.73 23.47 1.79
CA ALA A 274 12.37 24.49 2.76
C ALA A 274 11.03 24.22 3.46
N VAL A 275 9.99 23.86 2.70
CA VAL A 275 8.65 23.59 3.25
C VAL A 275 8.66 22.33 4.12
N SER A 276 9.43 21.31 3.75
CA SER A 276 9.42 20.02 4.45
C SER A 276 9.93 20.07 5.88
N GLU A 277 10.75 21.05 6.28
CA GLU A 277 11.21 21.16 7.68
C GLU A 277 10.05 21.51 8.64
N ASN A 278 8.99 22.12 8.13
CA ASN A 278 7.76 22.39 8.87
C ASN A 278 6.78 21.19 8.89
N GLU A 279 7.13 20.10 8.23
CA GLU A 279 6.24 18.97 7.92
C GLU A 279 6.81 17.63 8.42
N GLY A 280 6.13 16.54 8.11
CA GLY A 280 6.53 15.18 8.52
C GLY A 280 7.63 14.56 7.65
N ASN A 281 8.19 13.44 8.12
CA ASN A 281 9.07 12.60 7.33
C ASN A 281 8.30 11.73 6.32
N LEU A 282 9.00 11.22 5.31
CA LEU A 282 8.42 10.42 4.21
C LEU A 282 7.86 9.05 4.67
N ASP A 283 8.30 8.56 5.83
CA ASP A 283 7.84 7.32 6.46
C ASP A 283 7.04 7.57 7.74
N ALA A 284 6.60 8.81 7.99
CA ALA A 284 5.77 9.12 9.15
C ALA A 284 4.37 8.50 9.01
N VAL A 285 3.85 7.94 10.10
CA VAL A 285 2.52 7.32 10.17
C VAL A 285 1.84 7.73 11.47
N ASN A 286 0.54 8.01 11.42
CA ASN A 286 -0.30 8.21 12.60
C ASN A 286 -1.66 7.52 12.39
N THR A 287 -2.13 6.78 13.41
CA THR A 287 -3.42 6.09 13.39
C THR A 287 -4.27 6.32 14.63
N TRP A 288 -4.10 7.42 15.36
CA TRP A 288 -4.82 7.63 16.63
C TRP A 288 -5.99 8.62 16.56
N ASP A 289 -6.06 9.45 15.53
CA ASP A 289 -7.09 10.49 15.38
C ASP A 289 -8.30 10.05 14.54
N ASN A 290 -9.25 10.96 14.30
CA ASN A 290 -10.50 10.66 13.58
C ASN A 290 -10.32 10.38 12.07
N SER A 291 -9.10 10.48 11.55
CA SER A 291 -8.74 10.16 10.17
C SER A 291 -8.33 8.70 9.96
N PHE A 292 -8.27 7.89 11.03
CA PHE A 292 -7.93 6.45 11.06
C PHE A 292 -6.48 6.12 10.69
N MET A 293 -5.98 6.69 9.60
CA MET A 293 -4.60 6.60 9.18
C MET A 293 -4.18 7.86 8.43
N THR A 294 -2.98 8.33 8.74
CA THR A 294 -2.25 9.34 7.98
C THR A 294 -0.85 8.80 7.64
N PHE A 295 -0.35 9.15 6.47
CA PHE A 295 0.96 8.70 6.00
C PHE A 295 1.73 9.81 5.29
N GLY A 296 3.05 9.77 5.43
CA GLY A 296 3.99 10.51 4.60
C GLY A 296 4.19 11.95 5.01
N MET A 297 4.97 12.67 4.20
CA MET A 297 5.50 13.98 4.60
C MET A 297 4.41 15.02 4.91
N PHE A 298 3.26 14.99 4.24
CA PHE A 298 2.14 15.90 4.50
C PHE A 298 0.99 15.22 5.26
N GLN A 299 1.22 14.06 5.87
CA GLN A 299 0.24 13.33 6.67
C GLN A 299 -1.10 13.14 5.93
N TRP A 300 -1.03 12.69 4.66
CA TRP A 300 -2.23 12.47 3.85
C TRP A 300 -3.13 11.46 4.53
N THR A 301 -4.42 11.78 4.64
CA THR A 301 -5.37 11.06 5.49
C THR A 301 -6.19 10.01 4.74
N ALA A 302 -6.66 8.97 5.43
CA ALA A 302 -7.69 8.06 4.91
C ALA A 302 -9.11 8.67 4.93
N GLY A 303 -9.25 9.90 5.43
CA GLY A 303 -10.50 10.67 5.50
C GLY A 303 -11.24 10.46 6.81
N ALA A 304 -11.72 11.54 7.43
CA ALA A 304 -12.46 11.49 8.69
C ALA A 304 -13.91 11.05 8.48
N GLY A 305 -14.50 10.34 9.45
CA GLY A 305 -15.89 9.92 9.36
C GLY A 305 -16.19 9.17 8.05
N LYS A 306 -17.17 9.67 7.29
CA LYS A 306 -17.56 9.15 5.97
C LYS A 306 -16.86 9.84 4.79
N ASP A 307 -15.97 10.80 5.07
CA ASP A 307 -15.32 11.61 4.04
C ASP A 307 -14.23 10.83 3.32
N LYS A 308 -13.96 11.25 2.08
CA LYS A 308 -12.85 10.77 1.27
C LYS A 308 -11.52 11.31 1.83
N GLY A 309 -10.47 10.50 1.74
CA GLY A 309 -9.12 10.88 2.17
C GLY A 309 -8.22 11.32 1.02
N GLU A 310 -7.19 12.11 1.32
CA GLU A 310 -6.13 12.44 0.35
C GLU A 310 -5.12 11.29 0.15
N LEU A 311 -5.01 10.36 1.12
CA LEU A 311 -4.09 9.22 1.05
C LEU A 311 -4.39 8.25 -0.13
N PRO A 312 -5.65 7.90 -0.43
CA PRO A 312 -5.98 7.19 -1.67
C PRO A 312 -5.47 7.89 -2.94
N ALA A 313 -5.43 9.22 -2.99
CA ALA A 313 -4.93 9.95 -4.17
C ALA A 313 -3.40 9.82 -4.32
N LEU A 314 -2.65 9.82 -3.21
CA LEU A 314 -1.23 9.45 -3.23
C LEU A 314 -1.05 8.03 -3.75
N LEU A 315 -1.80 7.06 -3.20
CA LEU A 315 -1.69 5.66 -3.62
C LEU A 315 -2.10 5.45 -5.08
N LYS A 316 -3.04 6.26 -5.60
CA LYS A 316 -3.36 6.30 -7.03
C LYS A 316 -2.13 6.68 -7.86
N LYS A 317 -1.38 7.71 -7.44
CA LYS A 317 -0.14 8.09 -8.15
C LYS A 317 0.90 6.98 -8.11
N ILE A 318 1.06 6.30 -6.96
CA ILE A 318 1.95 5.12 -6.84
C ILE A 318 1.50 4.02 -7.81
N LYS A 319 0.21 3.66 -7.79
CA LYS A 319 -0.37 2.61 -8.64
C LYS A 319 -0.24 2.92 -10.13
N THR A 320 -0.43 4.17 -10.53
CA THR A 320 -0.29 4.62 -11.92
C THR A 320 1.18 4.63 -12.36
N ALA A 321 2.10 5.05 -11.49
CA ALA A 321 3.52 5.07 -11.82
C ALA A 321 4.12 3.66 -11.88
N ASN A 322 3.73 2.77 -10.97
CA ASN A 322 4.21 1.40 -10.91
C ASN A 322 3.20 0.49 -10.19
N ILE A 323 2.47 -0.32 -10.96
CA ILE A 323 1.45 -1.24 -10.45
C ILE A 323 2.04 -2.37 -9.61
N ASP A 324 3.24 -2.87 -9.99
CA ASP A 324 3.91 -3.94 -9.25
C ASP A 324 4.34 -3.45 -7.87
N LEU A 325 4.87 -2.22 -7.79
CA LEU A 325 5.24 -1.58 -6.53
C LEU A 325 4.03 -1.32 -5.62
N PHE A 326 2.90 -0.90 -6.21
CA PHE A 326 1.65 -0.77 -5.47
C PHE A 326 1.19 -2.13 -4.93
N PHE A 327 1.25 -3.18 -5.76
CA PHE A 327 0.89 -4.54 -5.33
C PHE A 327 1.81 -5.03 -4.21
N GLU A 328 3.11 -4.84 -4.35
CA GLU A 328 4.12 -5.20 -3.33
C GLU A 328 3.87 -4.51 -1.99
N HIS A 329 3.52 -3.22 -1.96
CA HIS A 329 3.35 -2.54 -0.67
C HIS A 329 1.94 -2.61 -0.10
N TYR A 330 0.93 -2.82 -0.94
CA TYR A 330 -0.48 -2.62 -0.55
C TYR A 330 -1.41 -3.69 -1.14
N GLY A 331 -1.35 -3.90 -2.45
CA GLY A 331 -2.32 -4.75 -3.17
C GLY A 331 -2.29 -6.22 -2.76
N GLN A 332 -1.10 -6.77 -2.45
CA GLN A 332 -0.96 -8.15 -1.97
C GLN A 332 -1.64 -8.39 -0.62
N TYR A 333 -1.87 -7.32 0.15
CA TYR A 333 -2.58 -7.35 1.43
C TYR A 333 -4.06 -6.98 1.28
N GLY A 334 -4.57 -6.94 0.04
CA GLY A 334 -5.97 -6.72 -0.26
C GLY A 334 -6.39 -5.25 -0.38
N LEU A 335 -5.49 -4.28 -0.19
CA LEU A 335 -5.83 -2.86 -0.29
C LEU A 335 -5.89 -2.41 -1.75
N ASP A 336 -6.99 -1.80 -2.14
CA ASP A 336 -7.12 -1.14 -3.43
C ASP A 336 -7.88 0.20 -3.30
N LEU A 337 -8.15 0.86 -4.43
CA LEU A 337 -8.67 2.22 -4.55
C LEU A 337 -10.03 2.20 -5.22
N ILE A 338 -10.96 3.01 -4.71
CA ILE A 338 -12.27 3.20 -5.34
C ILE A 338 -12.74 4.65 -5.24
N ASN A 339 -13.36 5.14 -6.31
CA ASN A 339 -13.86 6.51 -6.42
C ASN A 339 -12.78 7.57 -6.15
N THR A 340 -11.57 7.34 -6.66
CA THR A 340 -10.36 8.12 -6.38
C THR A 340 -9.96 9.02 -7.55
N ASN A 341 -9.96 10.33 -7.30
CA ASN A 341 -9.44 11.34 -8.22
C ASN A 341 -8.02 11.77 -7.79
N ASN A 342 -7.52 12.89 -8.34
CA ASN A 342 -6.14 13.35 -8.06
C ASN A 342 -6.00 14.07 -6.71
N VAL A 343 -7.11 14.30 -6.00
CA VAL A 343 -7.16 15.00 -4.70
C VAL A 343 -7.57 14.06 -3.59
N SER A 344 -8.61 13.25 -3.78
CA SER A 344 -9.12 12.35 -2.76
C SER A 344 -9.81 11.10 -3.31
N GLY A 345 -10.02 10.11 -2.44
CA GLY A 345 -10.71 8.87 -2.77
C GLY A 345 -11.10 8.04 -1.56
N ASN A 346 -11.45 6.78 -1.80
CA ASN A 346 -11.65 5.77 -0.75
C ASN A 346 -10.74 4.57 -1.02
N PHE A 347 -10.48 3.81 0.04
CA PHE A 347 -9.90 2.48 -0.07
C PHE A 347 -10.97 1.42 -0.27
N THR A 348 -10.58 0.31 -0.86
CA THR A 348 -11.20 -1.00 -0.67
C THR A 348 -10.22 -1.90 0.06
N LEU A 349 -10.74 -2.84 0.84
CA LEU A 349 -9.99 -3.95 1.42
C LEU A 349 -10.68 -5.24 1.03
N ASN A 350 -9.99 -6.10 0.27
CA ASN A 350 -10.56 -7.33 -0.30
C ASN A 350 -11.88 -7.08 -1.04
N GLY A 351 -11.92 -6.02 -1.84
CA GLY A 351 -13.12 -5.59 -2.58
C GLY A 351 -14.17 -4.83 -1.75
N LYS A 352 -14.11 -4.86 -0.41
CA LYS A 352 -15.01 -4.08 0.45
C LYS A 352 -14.57 -2.63 0.52
N LYS A 353 -15.41 -1.69 0.08
CA LYS A 353 -15.16 -0.25 0.24
C LYS A 353 -15.11 0.15 1.72
N LEU A 354 -14.09 0.92 2.09
CA LEU A 354 -13.94 1.49 3.44
C LEU A 354 -14.59 2.88 3.49
N SER A 355 -15.88 2.94 3.83
CA SER A 355 -16.67 4.18 3.70
C SER A 355 -17.23 4.74 4.99
N THR A 356 -17.30 3.94 6.05
CA THR A 356 -17.72 4.39 7.39
C THR A 356 -16.55 4.34 8.37
N PRO A 357 -16.68 4.99 9.55
CA PRO A 357 -15.73 4.83 10.65
C PRO A 357 -15.40 3.36 10.97
N GLU A 358 -16.43 2.53 11.03
CA GLU A 358 -16.30 1.11 11.38
C GLU A 358 -15.51 0.34 10.32
N ASP A 359 -15.71 0.67 9.04
CA ASP A 359 -14.92 0.06 7.97
C ASP A 359 -13.44 0.48 8.05
N LYS A 360 -13.19 1.76 8.35
CA LYS A 360 -11.84 2.34 8.35
C LYS A 360 -11.01 1.97 9.58
N GLU A 361 -11.64 1.46 10.64
CA GLU A 361 -10.95 1.11 11.89
C GLU A 361 -9.83 0.08 11.69
N ILE A 362 -9.97 -0.80 10.69
CA ILE A 362 -8.93 -1.76 10.31
C ILE A 362 -7.60 -1.07 9.96
N LEU A 363 -7.62 0.16 9.44
CA LEU A 363 -6.42 0.92 9.11
C LEU A 363 -5.62 1.35 10.36
N ARG A 364 -6.17 1.19 11.58
CA ARG A 364 -5.39 1.42 12.81
C ARG A 364 -4.52 0.24 13.20
N SER A 365 -4.68 -0.90 12.55
CA SER A 365 -3.96 -2.12 12.90
C SER A 365 -2.45 -1.96 12.73
N TYR A 366 -1.68 -2.71 13.52
CA TYR A 366 -0.22 -2.61 13.52
C TYR A 366 0.40 -3.05 12.20
N GLU A 367 -0.26 -3.96 11.49
CA GLU A 367 0.11 -4.44 10.16
C GLU A 367 0.05 -3.30 9.15
N TRP A 368 -1.08 -2.57 9.07
CA TRP A 368 -1.19 -1.43 8.16
C TRP A 368 -0.22 -0.31 8.51
N VAL A 369 -0.03 -0.03 9.80
CA VAL A 369 0.97 0.93 10.24
C VAL A 369 2.36 0.54 9.74
N PHE A 370 2.73 -0.74 9.87
CA PHE A 370 4.02 -1.26 9.40
C PHE A 370 4.14 -1.19 7.88
N TYR A 371 3.12 -1.57 7.11
CA TYR A 371 3.17 -1.53 5.64
C TYR A 371 3.37 -0.13 5.09
N PHE A 372 2.62 0.85 5.58
CA PHE A 372 2.80 2.25 5.17
C PHE A 372 4.16 2.80 5.63
N TRP A 373 4.58 2.52 6.86
CA TRP A 373 5.91 2.93 7.34
C TRP A 373 7.05 2.31 6.51
N LYS A 374 6.94 1.02 6.16
CA LYS A 374 7.90 0.30 5.32
C LYS A 374 7.93 0.89 3.91
N SER A 375 6.77 1.16 3.32
CA SER A 375 6.69 1.72 1.97
C SER A 375 7.27 3.14 1.88
N GLY A 376 7.20 3.93 2.96
CA GLY A 376 7.87 5.23 3.07
C GLY A 376 9.41 5.19 3.00
N ARG A 377 10.01 3.99 2.97
CA ARG A 377 11.45 3.79 2.75
C ARG A 377 11.81 3.52 1.30
N ASP A 378 10.86 3.10 0.48
CA ASP A 378 11.08 2.83 -0.94
C ASP A 378 11.42 4.11 -1.70
N THR A 379 12.44 4.05 -2.56
CA THR A 379 12.97 5.21 -3.27
C THR A 379 11.95 5.82 -4.23
N LEU A 380 11.20 4.99 -4.97
CA LEU A 380 10.21 5.48 -5.92
C LEU A 380 8.99 6.06 -5.20
N ILE A 381 8.52 5.43 -4.11
CA ILE A 381 7.44 5.98 -3.27
C ILE A 381 7.84 7.33 -2.67
N LYS A 382 9.07 7.48 -2.17
CA LYS A 382 9.58 8.77 -1.66
C LYS A 382 9.58 9.84 -2.75
N SER A 383 10.02 9.52 -3.96
CA SER A 383 9.98 10.45 -5.10
C SER A 383 8.54 10.84 -5.47
N ILE A 384 7.61 9.89 -5.49
CA ILE A 384 6.20 10.13 -5.78
C ILE A 384 5.55 10.99 -4.68
N GLN A 385 5.91 10.81 -3.40
CA GLN A 385 5.45 11.69 -2.33
C GLN A 385 5.83 13.15 -2.57
N ILE A 386 7.07 13.43 -2.98
CA ILE A 386 7.54 14.79 -3.26
C ILE A 386 6.81 15.36 -4.48
N GLN A 387 6.67 14.59 -5.55
CA GLN A 387 5.90 15.01 -6.73
C GLN A 387 4.42 15.25 -6.38
N HIS A 388 3.83 14.43 -5.51
CA HIS A 388 2.46 14.59 -5.05
C HIS A 388 2.29 15.85 -4.20
N ALA A 389 3.23 16.12 -3.30
CA ALA A 389 3.28 17.35 -2.51
C ALA A 389 3.36 18.60 -3.40
N LEU A 390 4.26 18.62 -4.39
CA LEU A 390 4.37 19.72 -5.36
C LEU A 390 3.10 19.91 -6.20
N SER A 391 2.43 18.81 -6.58
CA SER A 391 1.18 18.90 -7.35
C SER A 391 0.03 19.60 -6.62
N ARG A 392 0.18 19.92 -5.32
CA ARG A 392 -0.75 20.83 -4.63
C ARG A 392 -0.75 22.23 -5.24
N LEU A 393 0.35 22.68 -5.87
CA LEU A 393 0.40 23.97 -6.57
C LEU A 393 -0.67 24.07 -7.66
N ASN A 394 -1.00 22.97 -8.34
CA ASN A 394 -2.04 22.91 -9.37
C ASN A 394 -3.43 23.30 -8.84
N ARG A 395 -3.63 23.31 -7.52
CA ARG A 395 -4.90 23.66 -6.88
C ARG A 395 -5.10 25.17 -6.70
N PHE A 396 -4.03 25.98 -6.78
CA PHE A 396 -4.12 27.41 -6.49
C PHE A 396 -3.17 28.30 -7.31
N TYR A 397 -2.02 27.81 -7.75
CA TYR A 397 -0.95 28.64 -8.30
C TYR A 397 -1.25 29.14 -9.72
N ARG A 398 -1.66 28.25 -10.62
CA ARG A 398 -2.03 28.54 -12.04
C ARG A 398 -3.44 28.05 -12.34
N THR A 399 -4.44 28.60 -11.65
CA THR A 399 -5.85 28.18 -11.84
C THR A 399 -6.82 29.36 -11.81
N ASP A 400 -7.80 29.33 -12.71
CA ASP A 400 -8.84 30.37 -12.77
C ASP A 400 -9.72 30.40 -11.51
N LYS A 401 -9.80 29.28 -10.79
CA LYS A 401 -10.64 29.14 -9.59
C LYS A 401 -10.13 29.97 -8.40
N VAL A 402 -8.85 30.32 -8.39
CA VAL A 402 -8.18 30.94 -7.25
C VAL A 402 -7.47 32.24 -7.66
N LYS A 403 -7.96 32.91 -8.71
CA LYS A 403 -7.46 34.23 -9.09
C LYS A 403 -7.66 35.24 -7.96
N VAL A 404 -6.66 36.10 -7.80
CA VAL A 404 -6.61 37.22 -6.85
C VAL A 404 -6.63 38.49 -7.69
N ASN A 405 -7.66 39.32 -7.51
CA ASN A 405 -7.84 40.57 -8.26
C ASN A 405 -7.66 40.39 -9.79
N GLY A 406 -8.15 39.29 -10.35
CA GLY A 406 -8.06 38.97 -11.78
C GLY A 406 -6.76 38.29 -12.23
N HIS A 407 -5.73 38.20 -11.39
CA HIS A 407 -4.43 37.61 -11.70
C HIS A 407 -4.31 36.18 -11.17
N PHE A 408 -3.54 35.33 -11.86
CA PHE A 408 -3.12 34.06 -11.28
C PHE A 408 -2.14 34.35 -10.13
N ILE A 409 -2.14 33.49 -9.11
CA ILE A 409 -1.17 33.61 -8.01
C ILE A 409 0.27 33.49 -8.56
N SER A 410 0.48 32.72 -9.62
CA SER A 410 1.75 32.63 -10.36
C SER A 410 2.20 33.89 -11.05
N ASP A 411 1.34 34.90 -11.21
CA ASP A 411 1.73 36.20 -11.74
C ASP A 411 2.16 37.13 -10.60
N LEU A 412 1.60 36.92 -9.40
CA LEU A 412 1.85 37.74 -8.21
C LEU A 412 3.13 37.33 -7.49
N VAL A 413 3.29 36.02 -7.24
CA VAL A 413 4.39 35.46 -6.45
C VAL A 413 5.13 34.43 -7.28
N THR A 414 6.43 34.66 -7.50
CA THR A 414 7.25 33.86 -8.44
C THR A 414 8.65 33.52 -7.92
N SER A 415 8.99 33.99 -6.73
CA SER A 415 10.20 33.58 -6.02
C SER A 415 10.03 32.22 -5.35
N GLU A 416 11.11 31.45 -5.21
CA GLU A 416 11.10 30.20 -4.43
C GLU A 416 10.66 30.46 -2.99
N TYR A 417 11.13 31.54 -2.37
CA TYR A 417 10.74 31.92 -1.01
C TYR A 417 9.23 32.17 -0.89
N GLY A 418 8.66 33.02 -1.76
CA GLY A 418 7.23 33.30 -1.74
C GLY A 418 6.39 32.06 -2.02
N VAL A 419 6.75 31.27 -3.03
CA VAL A 419 6.03 30.03 -3.37
C VAL A 419 6.08 29.02 -2.22
N GLY A 420 7.21 28.88 -1.54
CA GLY A 420 7.33 28.03 -0.35
C GLY A 420 6.38 28.46 0.77
N LEU A 421 6.27 29.75 1.05
CA LEU A 421 5.34 30.28 2.06
C LEU A 421 3.87 30.05 1.69
N LEU A 422 3.51 30.20 0.42
CA LEU A 422 2.16 29.93 -0.06
C LEU A 422 1.81 28.45 0.00
N LEU A 423 2.74 27.57 -0.38
CA LEU A 423 2.55 26.11 -0.31
C LEU A 423 2.38 25.66 1.15
N ASP A 424 3.22 26.14 2.06
CA ASP A 424 3.12 25.90 3.50
C ASP A 424 1.74 26.32 4.06
N ASN A 425 1.27 27.52 3.71
CA ASN A 425 -0.08 27.94 4.06
C ASN A 425 -1.13 27.02 3.44
N HIS A 426 -0.99 26.66 2.16
CA HIS A 426 -1.97 25.81 1.49
C HIS A 426 -2.06 24.41 2.13
N VAL A 427 -0.95 23.86 2.66
CA VAL A 427 -0.97 22.59 3.38
C VAL A 427 -1.80 22.70 4.67
N ASN A 428 -1.68 23.81 5.42
CA ASN A 428 -2.31 23.95 6.74
C ASN A 428 -3.72 24.56 6.72
N ARG A 429 -3.96 25.52 5.81
CA ARG A 429 -5.20 26.29 5.63
C ARG A 429 -5.40 26.63 4.14
N PRO A 430 -5.77 25.64 3.28
CA PRO A 430 -5.91 25.85 1.83
C PRO A 430 -6.78 27.06 1.45
N ALA A 431 -7.91 27.24 2.14
CA ALA A 431 -8.88 28.28 1.84
C ALA A 431 -8.39 29.70 2.18
N TYR A 432 -7.31 29.85 2.96
CA TYR A 432 -6.85 31.15 3.46
C TYR A 432 -5.84 31.81 2.53
N VAL A 433 -5.23 31.06 1.60
CA VAL A 433 -4.19 31.57 0.69
C VAL A 433 -4.70 32.77 -0.11
N LYS A 434 -5.81 32.60 -0.84
CA LYS A 434 -6.40 33.66 -1.67
C LYS A 434 -6.71 34.94 -0.87
N PRO A 435 -7.54 34.92 0.18
CA PRO A 435 -7.92 36.15 0.86
C PRO A 435 -6.76 36.80 1.63
N CYS A 436 -5.77 36.04 2.10
CA CYS A 436 -4.56 36.62 2.68
C CYS A 436 -3.77 37.41 1.63
N ILE A 437 -3.65 36.91 0.39
CA ILE A 437 -2.98 37.64 -0.70
C ILE A 437 -3.81 38.86 -1.10
N GLU A 438 -5.14 38.75 -1.19
CA GLU A 438 -6.02 39.90 -1.50
C GLU A 438 -5.85 41.03 -0.47
N GLN A 439 -5.88 40.71 0.82
CA GLN A 439 -5.63 41.71 1.87
C GLN A 439 -4.22 42.28 1.80
N ALA A 440 -3.21 41.47 1.45
CA ALA A 440 -1.84 41.94 1.31
C ALA A 440 -1.67 42.90 0.14
N MET A 441 -2.32 42.62 -1.00
CA MET A 441 -2.35 43.53 -2.14
C MET A 441 -3.03 44.86 -1.79
N ASN A 442 -4.17 44.80 -1.09
CA ASN A 442 -4.88 45.99 -0.63
C ASN A 442 -4.04 46.84 0.34
N GLN A 443 -3.37 46.21 1.31
CA GLN A 443 -2.50 46.94 2.26
C GLN A 443 -1.27 47.57 1.60
N THR A 444 -0.80 47.01 0.49
CA THR A 444 0.43 47.45 -0.19
C THR A 444 0.15 48.36 -1.39
N ASN A 445 -1.12 48.53 -1.77
CA ASN A 445 -1.59 49.22 -2.98
C ASN A 445 -0.97 48.66 -4.28
N LEU A 446 -0.68 47.36 -4.31
CA LEU A 446 -0.11 46.69 -5.48
C LEU A 446 -1.23 46.13 -6.37
N THR A 447 -1.22 46.45 -7.67
CA THR A 447 -2.30 46.06 -8.61
C THR A 447 -1.83 45.47 -9.94
N SER A 448 -0.63 45.83 -10.42
CA SER A 448 -0.13 45.48 -11.78
C SER A 448 1.14 44.61 -11.75
N PRO A 449 1.03 43.27 -11.61
CA PRO A 449 2.17 42.37 -11.42
C PRO A 449 3.15 42.26 -12.61
N GLN A 450 2.73 42.67 -13.80
CA GLN A 450 3.56 42.67 -15.01
C GLN A 450 4.79 43.58 -14.89
N ASN A 451 4.71 44.63 -14.07
CA ASN A 451 5.79 45.60 -13.87
C ASN A 451 6.56 45.38 -12.56
N TRP A 452 6.23 44.33 -11.80
CA TRP A 452 6.88 44.07 -10.51
C TRP A 452 8.30 43.55 -10.72
N GLY A 453 9.22 44.06 -9.91
CA GLY A 453 10.51 43.46 -9.62
C GLY A 453 10.49 42.69 -8.29
N THR A 454 11.67 42.35 -7.80
CA THR A 454 11.84 41.65 -6.51
C THR A 454 11.29 42.46 -5.34
N ALA A 455 11.44 43.79 -5.36
CA ALA A 455 11.03 44.65 -4.26
C ALA A 455 9.51 44.65 -4.04
N GLU A 456 8.72 44.69 -5.12
CA GLU A 456 7.26 44.65 -5.06
C GLU A 456 6.76 43.31 -4.55
N GLU A 457 7.33 42.20 -5.04
CA GLU A 457 6.97 40.87 -4.53
C GLU A 457 7.34 40.73 -3.05
N GLN A 458 8.51 41.22 -2.63
CA GLN A 458 8.92 41.20 -1.23
C GLN A 458 7.99 42.05 -0.34
N LYS A 459 7.55 43.21 -0.83
CA LYS A 459 6.55 44.05 -0.15
C LYS A 459 5.24 43.29 0.05
N LEU A 460 4.76 42.60 -0.99
CA LEU A 460 3.56 41.75 -0.91
C LEU A 460 3.73 40.62 0.11
N ILE A 461 4.84 39.87 0.04
CA ILE A 461 5.11 38.73 0.94
C ILE A 461 5.19 39.19 2.40
N ASN A 462 5.82 40.33 2.68
CA ASN A 462 5.91 40.86 4.04
C ASN A 462 4.54 41.24 4.61
N ALA A 463 3.64 41.82 3.82
CA ALA A 463 2.26 42.08 4.23
C ALA A 463 1.47 40.77 4.41
N TYR A 464 1.62 39.84 3.47
CA TYR A 464 0.99 38.52 3.50
C TYR A 464 1.33 37.74 4.77
N LEU A 465 2.59 37.75 5.21
CA LEU A 465 3.01 37.05 6.44
C LEU A 465 2.32 37.59 7.69
N LYS A 466 2.19 38.92 7.82
CA LYS A 466 1.48 39.57 8.94
C LYS A 466 0.00 39.21 8.95
N ILE A 467 -0.62 39.19 7.77
CA ILE A 467 -2.04 38.82 7.63
C ILE A 467 -2.25 37.35 7.97
N ARG A 468 -1.46 36.45 7.37
CA ARG A 468 -1.56 34.99 7.54
C ARG A 468 -1.49 34.57 9.01
N GLU A 469 -0.74 35.29 9.84
CA GLU A 469 -0.62 35.01 11.28
C GLU A 469 -1.96 35.11 12.02
N THR A 470 -2.81 36.04 11.61
CA THR A 470 -4.03 36.41 12.35
C THR A 470 -5.31 36.15 11.55
N TYR A 471 -5.20 35.74 10.29
CA TYR A 471 -6.34 35.62 9.39
C TYR A 471 -7.30 34.49 9.77
N GLY A 472 -8.58 34.84 9.83
CA GLY A 472 -9.69 33.90 10.04
C GLY A 472 -9.94 33.55 11.52
N ARG A 473 -11.05 32.85 11.78
CA ARG A 473 -11.43 32.42 13.14
C ARG A 473 -10.40 31.48 13.78
N TYR A 474 -9.78 30.64 12.96
CA TYR A 474 -8.74 29.69 13.37
C TYR A 474 -7.48 29.91 12.52
N PRO A 475 -6.63 30.87 12.90
CA PRO A 475 -5.41 31.16 12.17
C PRO A 475 -4.52 29.94 11.99
N MET A 476 -3.56 30.07 11.09
CA MET A 476 -2.58 29.02 10.86
C MET A 476 -1.72 28.81 12.11
N THR A 477 -1.63 27.56 12.56
CA THR A 477 -0.85 27.20 13.74
C THR A 477 0.62 27.54 13.54
N ASP A 478 1.21 28.24 14.52
CA ASP A 478 2.62 28.65 14.54
C ASP A 478 3.09 29.38 13.26
N ALA A 479 2.22 30.16 12.62
CA ALA A 479 2.48 30.81 11.33
C ALA A 479 3.86 31.52 11.27
N ASN A 480 4.20 32.31 12.30
CA ASN A 480 5.48 33.01 12.38
C ASN A 480 6.69 32.08 12.50
N LYS A 481 6.62 31.05 13.35
CA LYS A 481 7.72 30.08 13.49
C LYS A 481 7.93 29.34 12.18
N ARG A 482 6.84 28.95 11.51
CA ARG A 482 6.89 28.24 10.22
C ARG A 482 7.49 29.11 9.12
N ALA A 483 7.12 30.40 9.06
CA ALA A 483 7.73 31.36 8.15
C ALA A 483 9.23 31.56 8.44
N ALA A 484 9.63 31.62 9.73
CA ALA A 484 11.03 31.72 10.12
C ALA A 484 11.85 30.48 9.71
N VAL A 485 11.26 29.28 9.78
CA VAL A 485 11.88 28.05 9.25
C VAL A 485 12.13 28.16 7.75
N THR A 486 11.16 28.61 6.96
CA THR A 486 11.37 28.83 5.52
C THR A 486 12.45 29.90 5.27
N LYS A 487 12.43 31.00 6.03
CA LYS A 487 13.42 32.09 5.93
C LYS A 487 14.85 31.62 6.21
N LYS A 488 15.06 30.69 7.15
CA LYS A 488 16.38 30.07 7.39
C LYS A 488 17.00 29.45 6.12
N TYR A 489 16.19 28.95 5.19
CA TYR A 489 16.70 28.44 3.90
C TYR A 489 17.05 29.54 2.91
N LEU A 490 16.31 30.67 2.95
CA LEU A 490 16.66 31.87 2.21
C LEU A 490 17.99 32.44 2.69
N ASP A 491 18.16 32.57 4.00
CA ASP A 491 19.38 33.11 4.62
C ASP A 491 20.62 32.23 4.35
N LYS A 492 20.40 30.93 4.10
CA LYS A 492 21.44 29.97 3.69
C LYS A 492 21.71 29.93 2.18
N GLY A 493 20.97 30.71 1.38
CA GLY A 493 21.08 30.70 -0.08
C GLY A 493 20.59 29.41 -0.74
N ILE A 494 19.77 28.59 -0.06
CA ILE A 494 19.21 27.36 -0.61
C ILE A 494 17.98 27.66 -1.48
N ILE A 495 17.19 28.65 -1.08
CA ILE A 495 16.09 29.22 -1.87
C ILE A 495 16.35 30.71 -2.10
N SER A 496 15.76 31.26 -3.16
CA SER A 496 15.89 32.64 -3.58
C SER A 496 14.57 33.40 -3.45
N ASP A 497 14.63 34.62 -2.94
CA ASP A 497 13.54 35.61 -2.93
C ASP A 497 13.49 36.45 -4.21
N LYS A 498 14.42 36.25 -5.15
CA LYS A 498 14.42 36.95 -6.44
C LYS A 498 13.17 36.60 -7.23
N ARG A 499 12.46 37.62 -7.74
CA ARG A 499 11.30 37.44 -8.61
C ARG A 499 11.67 36.56 -9.81
N GLY A 500 10.83 35.57 -10.10
CA GLY A 500 11.01 34.61 -11.18
C GLY A 500 12.00 33.48 -10.90
N SER A 501 12.57 33.37 -9.69
CA SER A 501 13.49 32.28 -9.33
C SER A 501 12.81 30.90 -9.30
N PHE A 502 11.50 30.83 -9.03
CA PHE A 502 10.76 29.59 -9.07
C PHE A 502 10.43 29.18 -10.51
N LYS A 503 11.03 28.08 -10.98
CA LYS A 503 10.78 27.46 -12.28
C LYS A 503 10.17 26.07 -12.10
N TYR A 504 8.88 25.90 -12.32
CA TYR A 504 8.25 24.58 -12.32
C TYR A 504 7.01 24.59 -13.20
N ASN A 505 6.86 23.56 -14.02
CA ASN A 505 5.69 23.38 -14.85
C ASN A 505 4.57 22.80 -13.98
N VAL A 506 3.68 23.70 -13.54
CA VAL A 506 2.51 23.38 -12.71
C VAL A 506 1.33 23.07 -13.61
#